data_AF-A0A7W1ICJ9-F1
#
_entry.id   AF-A0A7W1ICJ9-F1
#
_cell.length_a   1.000
_cell.length_b   1.000
_cell.length_c   1.000
_cell.angle_alpha   90.00
_cell.angle_beta   90.00
_cell.angle_gamma   90.00
#
_symmetry.space_group_name_H-M   'P 1'
#
loop_
_entity.id
_entity.type
_entity.pdbx_description
1 polymer ?
#
loop_
_entity_poly.entity_id
_entity_poly.type
_entity_poly.pdbx_seq_one_letter_code
_entity_poly.pdbx_strand_id
1 'polypeptide(L)'
;MRSLAVRAILPILLALSPALPTPGWAQEGRNEQFYYPGSFNWEFIGTYPTGARLFNAFDYGHAILYEKLYTQPGHAQAALEKEYRYLTTDLLIKPPRYAIAEEAVMPKYAKLAWRAKQMFDWAHLLHRQIYDVYSDARIRPAQKDSLIERITDYYLSRKDYAFTPVPKSMALMEGQYFSRTFRQDYPNFNGLIWAYHWLQVGMYEPYIEAMGKPEAQVESETKAGVDAVVGRFWSMLEAPPARMPRIMPMTPSIAPQFTAAHPRAAAIFDNLHMMHDIISDILASDSVPRNKKREVIYANLRKLQDSSTDVMSQDEWRNMATMVGGVVVMGGQATGRVLAQAPLTPEPSPEGMEMMAKGEMGGMEGMGQMKAKGMQHGGKGERHAGQMRRMMEMHRRMMDDPQIRQRVMNDPELRRMMNDMTKMQGDSKAEGTSTMEGMPNMQGAAPPAHEH
;
A
#
# COMPACT_ATOMS: atom_id res chain seq x y z
N MET A 1 -15.73 -78.43 -61.81
CA MET A 1 -14.83 -78.70 -60.67
C MET A 1 -14.21 -77.35 -60.29
N ARG A 2 -14.73 -76.60 -59.31
CA ARG A 2 -14.43 -76.68 -57.85
C ARG A 2 -12.94 -76.90 -57.55
N SER A 3 -12.26 -75.86 -57.04
CA SER A 3 -11.60 -75.77 -55.70
C SER A 3 -10.55 -74.65 -55.71
N LEU A 4 -10.82 -73.48 -55.11
CA LEU A 4 -10.50 -73.10 -53.71
C LEU A 4 -9.01 -72.71 -53.51
N ALA A 5 -8.73 -71.41 -53.72
CA ALA A 5 -7.59 -70.73 -53.11
C ALA A 5 -8.09 -70.03 -51.83
N VAL A 6 -7.64 -70.51 -50.67
CA VAL A 6 -7.92 -69.94 -49.35
C VAL A 6 -7.09 -68.66 -49.20
N ARG A 7 -7.77 -67.51 -49.11
CA ARG A 7 -7.16 -66.22 -48.72
C ARG A 7 -6.98 -66.21 -47.20
N ALA A 8 -5.73 -66.10 -46.75
CA ALA A 8 -5.41 -65.79 -45.35
C ALA A 8 -5.75 -64.32 -45.06
N ILE A 9 -6.62 -64.10 -44.09
CA ILE A 9 -6.96 -62.78 -43.53
C ILE A 9 -5.98 -62.51 -42.40
N LEU A 10 -5.12 -61.49 -42.59
CA LEU A 10 -4.24 -60.98 -41.54
C LEU A 10 -5.00 -59.91 -40.73
N PRO A 11 -5.14 -60.03 -39.40
CA PRO A 11 -5.79 -59.00 -38.61
C PRO A 11 -4.84 -57.82 -38.42
N ILE A 12 -5.27 -56.63 -38.85
CA ILE A 12 -4.63 -55.36 -38.53
C ILE A 12 -4.96 -55.04 -37.06
N LEU A 13 -3.99 -55.26 -36.17
CA LEU A 13 -4.01 -54.71 -34.82
C LEU A 13 -3.76 -53.21 -34.88
N LEU A 14 -4.83 -52.41 -34.78
CA LEU A 14 -4.71 -50.98 -34.45
C LEU A 14 -4.17 -50.86 -33.03
N ALA A 15 -2.86 -50.62 -32.89
CA ALA A 15 -2.27 -50.19 -31.65
C ALA A 15 -2.69 -48.74 -31.36
N LEU A 16 -3.69 -48.54 -30.50
CA LEU A 16 -3.89 -47.26 -29.82
C LEU A 16 -2.66 -47.01 -28.94
N SER A 17 -1.73 -46.21 -29.45
CA SER A 17 -0.66 -45.65 -28.61
C SER A 17 -1.30 -44.61 -27.68
N PRO A 18 -1.18 -44.73 -26.35
CA PRO A 18 -1.56 -43.64 -25.46
C PRO A 18 -0.66 -42.44 -25.80
N ALA A 19 -1.29 -41.33 -26.20
CA ALA A 19 -0.59 -40.07 -26.36
C ALA A 19 0.02 -39.69 -25.00
N LEU A 20 1.34 -39.90 -24.86
CA LEU A 20 2.10 -39.35 -23.75
C LEU A 20 1.90 -37.84 -23.77
N PRO A 21 1.49 -37.20 -22.65
CA PRO A 21 1.39 -35.75 -22.59
C PRO A 21 2.77 -35.16 -22.91
N THR A 22 2.87 -34.49 -24.06
CA THR A 22 4.07 -33.72 -24.40
C THR A 22 4.32 -32.69 -23.30
N PRO A 23 5.53 -32.60 -22.71
CA PRO A 23 5.85 -31.66 -21.64
C PRO A 23 6.00 -30.21 -22.16
N GLY A 24 5.17 -29.79 -23.11
CA GLY A 24 5.10 -28.42 -23.60
C GLY A 24 4.42 -27.45 -22.62
N TRP A 25 3.81 -27.96 -21.54
CA TRP A 25 3.08 -27.17 -20.53
C TRP A 25 3.95 -26.68 -19.37
N ALA A 26 5.26 -26.97 -19.36
CA ALA A 26 6.13 -26.71 -18.21
C ALA A 26 7.13 -25.56 -18.39
N GLN A 27 7.19 -24.91 -19.55
CA GLN A 27 8.05 -23.74 -19.77
C GLN A 27 7.19 -22.53 -20.12
N GLU A 28 7.04 -21.60 -19.16
CA GLU A 28 6.44 -20.28 -19.42
C GLU A 28 7.29 -19.56 -20.48
N GLY A 29 6.67 -19.10 -21.57
CA GLY A 29 7.33 -18.33 -22.61
C GLY A 29 7.90 -17.03 -22.05
N ARG A 30 9.19 -16.78 -22.31
CA ARG A 30 9.91 -15.58 -21.85
C ARG A 30 9.74 -14.43 -22.83
N ASN A 31 8.49 -14.02 -23.08
CA ASN A 31 8.16 -12.99 -24.07
C ASN A 31 8.63 -11.60 -23.60
N GLU A 32 9.88 -11.24 -23.91
CA GLU A 32 10.46 -9.94 -23.55
C GLU A 32 9.86 -8.80 -24.40
N GLN A 33 9.50 -7.69 -23.75
CA GLN A 33 9.20 -6.41 -24.43
C GLN A 33 10.40 -5.49 -24.22
N PHE A 34 10.87 -4.85 -25.27
CA PHE A 34 11.85 -3.78 -25.11
C PHE A 34 11.19 -2.55 -24.48
N TYR A 35 11.93 -1.78 -23.69
CA TYR A 35 11.44 -0.53 -23.12
C TYR A 35 11.01 0.48 -24.19
N TYR A 36 10.24 1.51 -23.80
CA TYR A 36 9.80 2.52 -24.77
C TYR A 36 11.02 3.22 -25.39
N PRO A 37 11.23 3.16 -26.71
CA PRO A 37 12.42 3.74 -27.32
C PRO A 37 12.33 5.27 -27.32
N GLY A 38 13.45 5.91 -27.02
CA GLY A 38 13.55 7.37 -26.98
C GLY A 38 14.95 7.84 -26.63
N SER A 39 15.30 9.06 -27.04
CA SER A 39 16.59 9.69 -26.75
C SER A 39 16.78 10.02 -25.27
N PHE A 40 15.67 10.11 -24.52
CA PHE A 40 15.66 10.39 -23.08
C PHE A 40 16.12 9.23 -22.22
N ASN A 41 16.16 7.99 -22.75
CA ASN A 41 16.57 6.84 -21.97
C ASN A 41 17.98 7.05 -21.41
N TRP A 42 18.18 6.67 -20.15
CA TRP A 42 19.43 6.80 -19.39
C TRP A 42 19.77 8.21 -18.88
N GLU A 43 18.95 9.23 -19.15
CA GLU A 43 19.20 10.60 -18.66
C GLU A 43 19.17 10.66 -17.12
N PHE A 44 18.38 9.83 -16.44
CA PHE A 44 18.34 9.82 -14.98
C PHE A 44 19.65 9.38 -14.35
N ILE A 45 20.23 8.28 -14.84
CA ILE A 45 21.51 7.78 -14.30
C ILE A 45 22.70 8.65 -14.74
N GLY A 46 22.57 9.35 -15.87
CA GLY A 46 23.54 10.33 -16.34
C GLY A 46 23.57 11.59 -15.46
N THR A 47 22.39 12.12 -15.13
CA THR A 47 22.25 13.43 -14.47
C THR A 47 22.21 13.33 -12.94
N TYR A 48 21.55 12.32 -12.39
CA TYR A 48 21.37 12.12 -10.93
C TYR A 48 21.86 10.73 -10.47
N PRO A 49 23.14 10.39 -10.67
CA PRO A 49 23.66 9.03 -10.47
C PRO A 49 23.52 8.51 -9.04
N THR A 50 23.58 9.37 -8.02
CA THR A 50 23.45 8.96 -6.61
C THR A 50 22.08 8.34 -6.35
N GLY A 51 20.99 9.05 -6.72
CA GLY A 51 19.63 8.56 -6.57
C GLY A 51 19.35 7.38 -7.51
N ALA A 52 19.75 7.48 -8.78
CA ALA A 52 19.50 6.44 -9.77
C ALA A 52 20.15 5.09 -9.43
N ARG A 53 21.35 5.09 -8.83
CA ARG A 53 22.02 3.84 -8.46
C ARG A 53 21.37 3.16 -7.26
N LEU A 54 20.74 3.91 -6.34
CA LEU A 54 20.00 3.31 -5.23
C LEU A 54 18.90 2.36 -5.75
N PHE A 55 18.27 2.68 -6.89
CA PHE A 55 17.25 1.80 -7.50
C PHE A 55 17.86 0.43 -7.87
N ASN A 56 19.11 0.39 -8.37
CA ASN A 56 19.78 -0.88 -8.65
C ASN A 56 20.05 -1.70 -7.38
N ALA A 57 20.30 -1.04 -6.25
CA ALA A 57 20.46 -1.71 -4.96
C ALA A 57 19.11 -2.16 -4.38
N PHE A 58 18.02 -1.42 -4.65
CA PHE A 58 16.67 -1.78 -4.22
C PHE A 58 16.18 -3.05 -4.92
N ASP A 59 16.37 -3.15 -6.24
CA ASP A 59 16.08 -4.36 -7.03
C ASP A 59 16.81 -5.59 -6.43
N TYR A 60 18.10 -5.45 -6.09
CA TYR A 60 18.82 -6.51 -5.37
C TYR A 60 18.18 -6.82 -4.01
N GLY A 61 17.79 -5.81 -3.25
CA GLY A 61 17.16 -5.95 -1.94
C GLY A 61 15.84 -6.74 -1.99
N HIS A 62 14.98 -6.45 -2.96
CA HIS A 62 13.76 -7.22 -3.21
C HIS A 62 14.07 -8.65 -3.66
N ALA A 63 14.98 -8.81 -4.61
CA ALA A 63 15.34 -10.12 -5.13
C ALA A 63 15.90 -11.04 -4.03
N ILE A 64 16.86 -10.54 -3.24
CA ILE A 64 17.49 -11.33 -2.18
C ILE A 64 16.50 -11.70 -1.09
N LEU A 65 15.58 -10.80 -0.74
CA LEU A 65 14.50 -11.06 0.21
C LEU A 65 13.68 -12.30 -0.22
N TYR A 66 13.19 -12.32 -1.45
CA TYR A 66 12.40 -13.43 -1.97
C TYR A 66 13.19 -14.73 -2.03
N GLU A 67 14.46 -14.66 -2.44
CA GLU A 67 15.31 -15.83 -2.49
C GLU A 67 15.52 -16.43 -1.08
N LYS A 68 15.80 -15.61 -0.06
CA LYS A 68 16.01 -16.12 1.31
C LYS A 68 14.73 -16.69 1.91
N LEU A 69 13.61 -15.97 1.83
CA LEU A 69 12.33 -16.45 2.36
C LEU A 69 11.94 -17.79 1.71
N TYR A 70 12.18 -17.94 0.40
CA TYR A 70 11.83 -19.18 -0.29
C TYR A 70 12.82 -20.33 -0.04
N THR A 71 14.12 -20.07 0.00
CA THR A 71 15.15 -21.14 0.06
C THR A 71 15.54 -21.54 1.47
N GLN A 72 15.33 -20.68 2.46
CA GLN A 72 15.78 -20.88 3.83
C GLN A 72 14.66 -20.62 4.86
N PRO A 73 13.43 -21.16 4.71
CA PRO A 73 12.31 -20.81 5.58
C PRO A 73 12.60 -21.04 7.08
N GLY A 74 13.28 -22.15 7.44
CA GLY A 74 13.66 -22.43 8.84
C GLY A 74 14.83 -21.61 9.39
N HIS A 75 15.50 -20.81 8.55
CA HIS A 75 16.65 -19.98 8.92
C HIS A 75 16.52 -18.55 8.38
N ALA A 76 15.30 -18.15 7.97
CA ALA A 76 15.07 -16.89 7.27
C ALA A 76 15.44 -15.69 8.14
N GLN A 77 15.22 -15.75 9.46
CA GLN A 77 15.62 -14.71 10.40
C GLN A 77 17.11 -14.37 10.30
N ALA A 78 17.98 -15.35 10.56
CA ALA A 78 19.42 -15.13 10.54
C ALA A 78 19.93 -14.75 9.15
N ALA A 79 19.33 -15.31 8.09
CA ALA A 79 19.69 -14.99 6.72
C ALA A 79 19.32 -13.54 6.37
N LEU A 80 18.09 -13.12 6.66
CA LEU A 80 17.60 -11.77 6.38
C LEU A 80 18.28 -10.71 7.24
N GLU A 81 18.60 -10.99 8.51
CA GLU A 81 19.41 -10.08 9.32
C GLU A 81 20.81 -9.86 8.75
N LYS A 82 21.43 -10.91 8.20
CA LYS A 82 22.73 -10.80 7.53
C LYS A 82 22.62 -9.94 6.27
N GLU A 83 21.62 -10.20 5.43
CA GLU A 83 21.39 -9.42 4.21
C GLU A 83 21.03 -7.97 4.54
N TYR A 84 20.21 -7.72 5.57
CA TYR A 84 19.88 -6.38 6.05
C TYR A 84 21.13 -5.58 6.41
N ARG A 85 22.06 -6.19 7.18
CA ARG A 85 23.35 -5.55 7.50
C ARG A 85 24.11 -5.21 6.22
N TYR A 86 24.34 -6.20 5.35
CA TYR A 86 25.05 -5.97 4.08
C TYR A 86 24.40 -4.87 3.22
N LEU A 87 23.07 -4.85 3.12
CA LEU A 87 22.34 -3.82 2.39
C LEU A 87 22.63 -2.43 2.96
N THR A 88 22.49 -2.27 4.27
CA THR A 88 22.57 -0.96 4.93
C THR A 88 24.00 -0.47 5.18
N THR A 89 24.98 -1.36 5.30
CA THR A 89 26.38 -1.01 5.60
C THR A 89 27.30 -1.06 4.39
N ASP A 90 26.91 -1.72 3.30
CA ASP A 90 27.79 -1.94 2.15
C ASP A 90 27.11 -1.57 0.83
N LEU A 91 26.02 -2.26 0.48
CA LEU A 91 25.43 -2.15 -0.86
C LEU A 91 24.81 -0.77 -1.10
N LEU A 92 24.02 -0.26 -0.16
CA LEU A 92 23.37 1.05 -0.31
C LEU A 92 24.39 2.20 -0.24
N ILE A 93 25.51 2.01 0.46
CA ILE A 93 26.59 2.99 0.54
C ILE A 93 27.34 3.08 -0.80
N LYS A 94 27.52 1.93 -1.48
CA LYS A 94 28.19 1.84 -2.79
C LYS A 94 27.32 1.09 -3.79
N PRO A 95 26.20 1.71 -4.23
CA PRO A 95 25.23 1.01 -5.05
C PRO A 95 25.77 0.71 -6.46
N PRO A 96 25.34 -0.40 -7.08
CA PRO A 96 25.80 -0.80 -8.40
C PRO A 96 25.56 0.29 -9.46
N ARG A 97 26.54 0.50 -10.34
CA ARG A 97 26.40 1.41 -11.48
C ARG A 97 25.36 0.93 -12.49
N TYR A 98 25.18 -0.38 -12.60
CA TYR A 98 24.26 -1.01 -13.54
C TYR A 98 23.28 -1.89 -12.78
N ALA A 99 22.05 -1.96 -13.25
CA ALA A 99 21.09 -2.95 -12.77
C ALA A 99 21.64 -4.35 -13.02
N ILE A 100 21.47 -5.22 -12.04
CA ILE A 100 21.76 -6.64 -12.15
C ILE A 100 20.46 -7.31 -12.59
N ALA A 101 20.53 -8.29 -13.49
CA ALA A 101 19.36 -9.11 -13.80
C ALA A 101 18.91 -9.82 -12.52
N GLU A 102 17.72 -9.51 -12.00
CA GLU A 102 17.28 -10.00 -10.68
C GLU A 102 17.25 -11.54 -10.62
N GLU A 103 16.99 -12.22 -11.73
CA GLU A 103 17.02 -13.68 -11.81
C GLU A 103 18.38 -14.30 -11.47
N ALA A 104 19.47 -13.54 -11.59
CA ALA A 104 20.80 -13.95 -11.15
C ALA A 104 20.96 -13.89 -9.62
N VAL A 105 20.18 -13.02 -8.95
CA VAL A 105 20.16 -12.85 -7.49
C VAL A 105 19.14 -13.80 -6.84
N MET A 106 17.99 -14.02 -7.50
CA MET A 106 16.87 -14.83 -6.99
C MET A 106 16.51 -16.04 -7.88
N PRO A 107 17.46 -16.94 -8.19
CA PRO A 107 17.26 -17.99 -9.18
C PRO A 107 16.23 -19.05 -8.77
N LYS A 108 16.02 -19.31 -7.47
CA LYS A 108 15.03 -20.30 -7.02
C LYS A 108 13.64 -19.68 -6.98
N TYR A 109 13.53 -18.43 -6.51
CA TYR A 109 12.27 -17.70 -6.58
C TYR A 109 11.81 -17.46 -8.02
N ALA A 110 12.70 -17.06 -8.93
CA ALA A 110 12.35 -16.86 -10.34
C ALA A 110 11.78 -18.14 -11.00
N LYS A 111 12.25 -19.33 -10.58
CA LYS A 111 11.67 -20.61 -11.00
C LYS A 111 10.29 -20.86 -10.40
N LEU A 112 10.07 -20.43 -9.15
CA LEU A 112 8.80 -20.55 -8.46
C LEU A 112 7.72 -19.64 -9.07
N ALA A 113 8.04 -18.38 -9.35
CA ALA A 113 7.08 -17.33 -9.67
C ALA A 113 7.58 -16.40 -10.78
N TRP A 114 7.94 -16.97 -11.93
CA TRP A 114 8.47 -16.24 -13.09
C TRP A 114 7.60 -15.05 -13.50
N ARG A 115 6.27 -15.24 -13.58
CA ARG A 115 5.35 -14.15 -13.93
C ARG A 115 5.44 -12.97 -12.96
N ALA A 116 5.57 -13.21 -11.64
CA ALA A 116 5.69 -12.14 -10.66
C ALA A 116 6.96 -11.32 -10.89
N LYS A 117 8.09 -12.00 -11.11
CA LYS A 117 9.36 -11.37 -11.47
C LYS A 117 9.21 -10.48 -12.70
N GLN A 118 8.59 -10.99 -13.77
CA GLN A 118 8.41 -10.21 -15.00
C GLN A 118 7.52 -8.97 -14.79
N MET A 119 6.52 -9.06 -13.91
CA MET A 119 5.68 -7.91 -13.55
C MET A 119 6.48 -6.84 -12.79
N PHE A 120 7.36 -7.25 -11.87
CA PHE A 120 8.27 -6.34 -11.15
C PHE A 120 9.24 -5.65 -12.11
N ASP A 121 10.00 -6.40 -12.90
CA ASP A 121 10.92 -5.86 -13.90
C ASP A 121 10.23 -4.82 -14.81
N TRP A 122 9.02 -5.14 -15.29
CA TRP A 122 8.28 -4.26 -16.19
C TRP A 122 7.85 -2.95 -15.52
N ALA A 123 7.41 -3.00 -14.26
CA ALA A 123 6.99 -1.83 -13.51
C ALA A 123 8.17 -0.99 -13.01
N HIS A 124 9.27 -1.63 -12.60
CA HIS A 124 10.51 -0.92 -12.26
C HIS A 124 11.12 -0.22 -13.47
N LEU A 125 10.96 -0.81 -14.66
CA LEU A 125 11.34 -0.17 -15.91
C LEU A 125 10.48 1.08 -16.17
N LEU A 126 9.17 1.02 -15.94
CA LEU A 126 8.31 2.21 -16.02
C LEU A 126 8.79 3.32 -15.06
N HIS A 127 9.10 2.99 -13.80
CA HIS A 127 9.68 3.95 -12.84
C HIS A 127 10.88 4.68 -13.44
N ARG A 128 11.84 3.91 -13.95
CA ARG A 128 13.09 4.42 -14.54
C ARG A 128 12.84 5.29 -15.77
N GLN A 129 11.96 4.88 -16.67
CA GLN A 129 11.66 5.67 -17.88
C GLN A 129 10.98 7.00 -17.54
N ILE A 130 10.12 7.06 -16.52
CA ILE A 130 9.53 8.32 -16.06
C ILE A 130 10.62 9.24 -15.50
N TYR A 131 11.56 8.71 -14.70
CA TYR A 131 12.70 9.48 -14.21
C TYR A 131 13.61 9.98 -15.33
N ASP A 132 13.84 9.16 -16.35
CA ASP A 132 14.60 9.52 -17.54
C ASP A 132 13.94 10.71 -18.27
N VAL A 133 12.61 10.69 -18.45
CA VAL A 133 11.88 11.84 -19.03
C VAL A 133 12.00 13.09 -18.17
N TYR A 134 11.85 12.98 -16.85
CA TYR A 134 11.99 14.13 -15.96
C TYR A 134 13.42 14.68 -15.93
N SER A 135 14.42 13.82 -16.06
CA SER A 135 15.84 14.19 -16.07
C SER A 135 16.33 14.78 -17.39
N ASP A 136 15.63 14.53 -18.50
CA ASP A 136 16.00 15.06 -19.81
C ASP A 136 15.67 16.57 -19.93
N ALA A 137 16.69 17.42 -19.86
CA ALA A 137 16.56 18.87 -20.00
C ALA A 137 16.10 19.33 -21.39
N ARG A 138 16.22 18.48 -22.43
CA ARG A 138 15.80 18.80 -23.80
C ARG A 138 14.28 18.75 -23.97
N ILE A 139 13.57 18.08 -23.05
CA ILE A 139 12.12 17.94 -23.10
C ILE A 139 11.49 19.07 -22.29
N ARG A 140 10.66 19.89 -22.93
CA ARG A 140 9.96 20.99 -22.25
C ARG A 140 8.93 20.44 -21.25
N PRO A 141 8.62 21.15 -20.15
CA PRO A 141 7.67 20.69 -19.13
C PRO A 141 6.36 20.11 -19.68
N ALA A 142 5.62 20.85 -20.51
CA ALA A 142 4.35 20.36 -21.10
C ALA A 142 4.51 19.10 -21.97
N GLN A 143 5.71 18.85 -22.53
CA GLN A 143 5.99 17.66 -23.32
C GLN A 143 6.37 16.46 -22.44
N LYS A 144 6.90 16.69 -21.23
CA LYS A 144 7.20 15.62 -20.26
C LYS A 144 5.92 14.90 -19.88
N ASP A 145 4.87 15.65 -19.52
CA ASP A 145 3.61 15.05 -19.07
C ASP A 145 2.98 14.15 -20.16
N SER A 146 2.89 14.68 -21.39
CA SER A 146 2.35 13.93 -22.53
C SER A 146 3.21 12.71 -22.89
N LEU A 147 4.53 12.78 -22.70
CA LEU A 147 5.42 11.66 -22.94
C LEU A 147 5.28 10.58 -21.85
N ILE A 148 5.14 10.98 -20.58
CA ILE A 148 4.92 10.06 -19.46
C ILE A 148 3.63 9.27 -19.65
N GLU A 149 2.53 9.92 -20.08
CA GLU A 149 1.28 9.21 -20.38
C GLU A 149 1.44 8.22 -21.55
N ARG A 150 2.20 8.57 -22.60
CA ARG A 150 2.50 7.64 -23.71
C ARG A 150 3.35 6.45 -23.28
N ILE A 151 4.34 6.66 -22.41
CA ILE A 151 5.14 5.56 -21.83
C ILE A 151 4.25 4.68 -20.95
N THR A 152 3.33 5.29 -20.19
CA THR A 152 2.34 4.56 -19.38
C THR A 152 1.40 3.71 -20.26
N ASP A 153 0.94 4.24 -21.39
CA ASP A 153 0.13 3.48 -22.37
C ASP A 153 0.93 2.32 -22.97
N TYR A 154 2.21 2.53 -23.27
CA TYR A 154 3.11 1.49 -23.76
C TYR A 154 3.32 0.39 -22.71
N TYR A 155 3.56 0.76 -21.46
CA TYR A 155 3.60 -0.19 -20.34
C TYR A 155 2.31 -1.03 -20.25
N LEU A 156 1.14 -0.39 -20.31
CA LEU A 156 -0.16 -1.04 -20.24
C LEU A 156 -0.50 -1.88 -21.47
N SER A 157 0.20 -1.69 -22.58
CA SER A 157 0.03 -2.54 -23.77
C SER A 157 0.41 -4.01 -23.49
N ARG A 158 1.29 -4.26 -22.52
CA ARG A 158 1.68 -5.59 -22.03
C ARG A 158 0.80 -6.03 -20.87
N LYS A 159 -0.50 -6.22 -21.15
CA LYS A 159 -1.52 -6.62 -20.15
C LYS A 159 -1.18 -7.91 -19.40
N ASP A 160 -0.33 -8.76 -19.97
CA ASP A 160 0.16 -9.98 -19.35
C ASP A 160 1.08 -9.72 -18.15
N TYR A 161 1.79 -8.58 -18.12
CA TYR A 161 2.70 -8.18 -17.05
C TYR A 161 2.39 -6.83 -16.40
N ALA A 162 1.52 -6.01 -16.97
CA ALA A 162 1.20 -4.71 -16.41
C ALA A 162 0.28 -4.83 -15.18
N PHE A 163 0.66 -4.21 -14.08
CA PHE A 163 -0.26 -3.81 -13.02
C PHE A 163 -1.32 -2.84 -13.56
N THR A 164 -2.52 -2.90 -12.98
CA THR A 164 -3.64 -2.06 -13.39
C THR A 164 -3.43 -0.58 -13.06
N PRO A 165 -3.94 0.38 -13.86
CA PRO A 165 -3.78 1.82 -13.64
C PRO A 165 -4.81 2.43 -12.69
N VAL A 166 -5.56 1.60 -11.95
CA VAL A 166 -6.53 2.02 -10.94
C VAL A 166 -6.04 1.60 -9.56
N PRO A 167 -6.25 2.42 -8.51
CA PRO A 167 -5.77 2.09 -7.17
C PRO A 167 -6.55 0.90 -6.61
N LYS A 168 -5.84 -0.06 -6.04
CA LYS A 168 -6.41 -1.29 -5.51
C LYS A 168 -6.63 -1.20 -4.01
N SER A 169 -7.66 -1.87 -3.53
CA SER A 169 -8.01 -1.93 -2.11
C SER A 169 -6.85 -2.49 -1.30
N MET A 170 -6.53 -1.81 -0.19
CA MET A 170 -5.52 -2.28 0.76
C MET A 170 -5.88 -3.62 1.41
N ALA A 171 -7.14 -4.06 1.34
CA ALA A 171 -7.57 -5.37 1.82
C ALA A 171 -6.84 -6.54 1.11
N LEU A 172 -6.35 -6.31 -0.12
CA LEU A 172 -5.52 -7.28 -0.82
C LEU A 172 -4.19 -7.56 -0.12
N MET A 173 -3.66 -6.59 0.62
CA MET A 173 -2.42 -6.71 1.39
C MET A 173 -2.65 -6.91 2.88
N GLU A 174 -3.66 -6.25 3.45
CA GLU A 174 -3.90 -6.19 4.90
C GLU A 174 -4.91 -7.23 5.40
N GLY A 175 -5.80 -7.72 4.54
CA GLY A 175 -6.97 -8.51 4.92
C GLY A 175 -6.92 -9.99 4.55
N GLN A 176 -5.79 -10.48 4.05
CA GLN A 176 -5.65 -11.89 3.64
C GLN A 176 -5.19 -12.74 4.83
N TYR A 177 -5.45 -14.06 4.77
CA TYR A 177 -5.09 -14.99 5.85
C TYR A 177 -3.57 -15.15 6.07
N PHE A 178 -2.74 -14.71 5.12
CA PHE A 178 -1.28 -14.68 5.22
C PHE A 178 -0.73 -13.29 5.54
N SER A 179 -1.58 -12.26 5.49
CA SER A 179 -1.18 -10.86 5.60
C SER A 179 -0.41 -10.60 6.89
N ARG A 180 0.51 -9.64 6.84
CA ARG A 180 1.26 -9.11 7.97
C ARG A 180 2.33 -10.04 8.53
N THR A 181 2.41 -11.29 8.09
CA THR A 181 3.41 -12.25 8.58
C THR A 181 4.83 -11.67 8.45
N PHE A 182 5.18 -11.17 7.27
CA PHE A 182 6.53 -10.70 7.00
C PHE A 182 6.90 -9.47 7.85
N ARG A 183 6.00 -8.49 7.95
CA ARG A 183 6.28 -7.27 8.73
C ARG A 183 6.34 -7.52 10.23
N GLN A 184 5.63 -8.53 10.72
CA GLN A 184 5.64 -8.91 12.13
C GLN A 184 6.93 -9.67 12.48
N ASP A 185 7.32 -10.61 11.63
CA ASP A 185 8.47 -11.48 11.88
C ASP A 185 9.81 -10.78 11.56
N TYR A 186 9.83 -9.91 10.54
CA TYR A 186 11.05 -9.28 10.01
C TYR A 186 10.93 -7.75 9.93
N PRO A 187 10.64 -7.05 11.04
CA PRO A 187 10.29 -5.62 11.02
C PRO A 187 11.39 -4.71 10.46
N ASN A 188 12.66 -5.03 10.70
CA ASN A 188 13.79 -4.26 10.14
C ASN A 188 13.83 -4.36 8.61
N PHE A 189 13.70 -5.58 8.08
CA PHE A 189 13.75 -5.79 6.63
C PHE A 189 12.50 -5.19 5.96
N ASN A 190 11.32 -5.37 6.57
CA ASN A 190 10.09 -4.75 6.08
C ASN A 190 10.19 -3.21 6.06
N GLY A 191 10.65 -2.60 7.16
CA GLY A 191 10.84 -1.15 7.22
C GLY A 191 11.85 -0.64 6.18
N LEU A 192 12.88 -1.42 5.86
CA LEU A 192 13.82 -1.10 4.79
C LEU A 192 13.16 -1.13 3.41
N ILE A 193 12.37 -2.16 3.12
CA ILE A 193 11.61 -2.26 1.87
C ILE A 193 10.64 -1.08 1.73
N TRP A 194 9.92 -0.72 2.79
CA TRP A 194 9.08 0.47 2.74
C TRP A 194 9.86 1.77 2.59
N ALA A 195 11.07 1.88 3.16
CA ALA A 195 11.94 3.02 2.88
C ALA A 195 12.38 3.09 1.39
N TYR A 196 12.55 1.94 0.72
CA TYR A 196 12.80 1.89 -0.72
C TYR A 196 11.61 2.44 -1.49
N HIS A 197 10.41 1.91 -1.22
CA HIS A 197 9.16 2.36 -1.84
C HIS A 197 8.98 3.88 -1.67
N TRP A 198 9.23 4.39 -0.46
CA TRP A 198 9.16 5.83 -0.16
C TRP A 198 10.09 6.64 -1.07
N LEU A 199 11.36 6.25 -1.20
CA LEU A 199 12.31 6.96 -2.05
C LEU A 199 11.94 6.85 -3.53
N GLN A 200 11.51 5.68 -3.98
CA GLN A 200 11.15 5.40 -5.38
C GLN A 200 10.02 6.28 -5.89
N VAL A 201 9.06 6.67 -5.05
CA VAL A 201 7.99 7.61 -5.43
C VAL A 201 8.29 9.04 -5.01
N GLY A 202 8.95 9.24 -3.86
CA GLY A 202 9.25 10.57 -3.33
C GLY A 202 10.20 11.38 -4.21
N MET A 203 11.09 10.70 -4.95
CA MET A 203 12.01 11.37 -5.86
C MET A 203 11.32 12.06 -7.06
N TYR A 204 10.03 11.82 -7.33
CA TYR A 204 9.32 12.55 -8.38
C TYR A 204 9.04 14.02 -8.02
N GLU A 205 8.76 14.32 -6.74
CA GLU A 205 8.36 15.66 -6.30
C GLU A 205 9.38 16.75 -6.64
N PRO A 206 10.70 16.58 -6.37
CA PRO A 206 11.71 17.58 -6.73
C PRO A 206 11.70 18.03 -8.19
N TYR A 207 11.39 17.12 -9.13
CA TYR A 207 11.31 17.48 -10.54
C TYR A 207 10.10 18.37 -10.81
N ILE A 208 8.93 18.01 -10.27
CA ILE A 208 7.69 18.75 -10.51
C ILE A 208 7.73 20.11 -9.82
N GLU A 209 8.20 20.18 -8.58
CA GLU A 209 8.35 21.45 -7.86
C GLU A 209 9.31 22.42 -8.56
N ALA A 210 10.42 21.89 -9.08
CA ALA A 210 11.40 22.69 -9.80
C ALA A 210 10.84 23.26 -11.11
N MET A 211 9.93 22.56 -11.80
CA MET A 211 9.28 23.08 -13.02
C MET A 211 8.44 24.34 -12.77
N GLY A 212 8.02 24.60 -11.52
CA GLY A 212 7.34 25.84 -11.12
C GLY A 212 8.29 27.01 -10.82
N LYS A 213 9.61 26.80 -10.90
CA LYS A 213 10.65 27.81 -10.61
C LYS A 213 11.09 28.53 -11.90
N PRO A 214 11.75 29.70 -11.80
CA PRO A 214 12.38 30.32 -12.95
C PRO A 214 13.33 29.35 -13.65
N GLU A 215 13.37 29.36 -15.00
CA GLU A 215 14.14 28.41 -15.82
C GLU A 215 15.61 28.29 -15.38
N ALA A 216 16.25 29.43 -15.07
CA ALA A 216 17.63 29.48 -14.60
C ALA A 216 17.89 28.79 -13.24
N GLN A 217 16.83 28.42 -12.49
CA GLN A 217 16.90 27.77 -11.18
C GLN A 217 16.48 26.29 -11.21
N VAL A 218 15.84 25.83 -12.30
CA VAL A 218 15.24 24.48 -12.36
C VAL A 218 16.26 23.41 -12.02
N GLU A 219 17.43 23.42 -12.65
CA GLU A 219 18.47 22.41 -12.42
C GLU A 219 18.96 22.41 -10.96
N SER A 220 19.28 23.59 -10.41
CA SER A 220 19.76 23.70 -9.03
C SER A 220 18.70 23.29 -8.01
N GLU A 221 17.43 23.63 -8.25
CA GLU A 221 16.30 23.30 -7.37
C GLU A 221 15.98 21.79 -7.45
N THR A 222 15.98 21.20 -8.65
CA THR A 222 15.83 19.75 -8.81
C THR A 222 16.95 19.02 -8.08
N LYS A 223 18.21 19.44 -8.27
CA LYS A 223 19.35 18.81 -7.59
C LYS A 223 19.23 18.91 -6.07
N ALA A 224 18.94 20.10 -5.54
CA ALA A 224 18.78 20.30 -4.10
C ALA A 224 17.64 19.44 -3.52
N GLY A 225 16.51 19.36 -4.25
CA GLY A 225 15.38 18.52 -3.84
C GLY A 225 15.70 17.02 -3.90
N VAL A 226 16.37 16.55 -4.94
CA VAL A 226 16.83 15.15 -5.05
C VAL A 226 17.79 14.81 -3.90
N ASP A 227 18.77 15.67 -3.63
CA ASP A 227 19.72 15.48 -2.52
C ASP A 227 18.99 15.47 -1.16
N ALA A 228 17.95 16.29 -0.99
CA ALA A 228 17.13 16.32 0.22
C ALA A 228 16.29 15.03 0.41
N VAL A 229 15.67 14.51 -0.66
CA VAL A 229 14.91 13.23 -0.62
C VAL A 229 15.85 12.06 -0.30
N VAL A 230 17.03 12.02 -0.92
CA VAL A 230 18.06 11.01 -0.62
C VAL A 230 18.52 11.13 0.84
N GLY A 231 18.78 12.35 1.32
CA GLY A 231 19.12 12.59 2.73
C GLY A 231 18.03 12.13 3.69
N ARG A 232 16.76 12.35 3.35
CA ARG A 232 15.62 11.88 4.14
C ARG A 232 15.56 10.36 4.19
N PHE A 233 15.75 9.67 3.08
CA PHE A 233 15.85 8.21 3.05
C PHE A 233 16.91 7.69 4.02
N TRP A 234 18.12 8.25 3.99
CA TRP A 234 19.18 7.85 4.93
C TRP A 234 18.81 8.09 6.39
N SER A 235 18.12 9.18 6.70
CA SER A 235 17.66 9.47 8.07
C SER A 235 16.67 8.43 8.62
N MET A 236 15.91 7.75 7.74
CA MET A 236 15.01 6.64 8.15
C MET A 236 15.81 5.42 8.62
N LEU A 237 17.03 5.24 8.11
CA LEU A 237 17.89 4.10 8.42
C LEU A 237 18.75 4.31 9.68
N GLU A 238 18.73 5.50 10.29
CA GLU A 238 19.55 5.82 11.46
C GLU A 238 19.13 5.08 12.75
N ALA A 239 17.83 4.77 12.89
CA ALA A 239 17.31 4.04 14.05
C ALA A 239 16.25 3.01 13.62
N PRO A 240 16.65 1.88 13.04
CA PRO A 240 15.75 0.84 12.57
C PRO A 240 15.13 0.03 13.73
N PRO A 241 13.85 -0.35 13.66
CA PRO A 241 12.85 0.06 12.67
C PRO A 241 12.13 1.36 13.07
N ALA A 242 12.48 1.97 14.21
CA ALA A 242 11.73 3.08 14.83
C ALA A 242 11.56 4.35 13.97
N ARG A 243 12.47 4.60 13.02
CA ARG A 243 12.38 5.73 12.08
C ARG A 243 11.97 5.33 10.66
N MET A 244 11.82 4.04 10.40
CA MET A 244 11.33 3.53 9.12
C MET A 244 9.81 3.66 9.04
N PRO A 245 9.21 3.71 7.83
CA PRO A 245 7.76 3.67 7.70
C PRO A 245 7.15 2.48 8.46
N ARG A 246 5.94 2.69 8.99
CA ARG A 246 5.13 1.66 9.69
C ARG A 246 3.90 1.22 8.91
N ILE A 247 3.60 1.93 7.83
CA ILE A 247 2.60 1.57 6.83
C ILE A 247 3.27 1.70 5.47
N MET A 248 2.87 0.87 4.50
CA MET A 248 3.31 0.99 3.12
C MET A 248 3.14 2.45 2.63
N PRO A 249 4.20 3.10 2.14
CA PRO A 249 4.10 4.45 1.63
C PRO A 249 3.21 4.50 0.38
N MET A 250 2.19 5.36 0.43
CA MET A 250 1.25 5.56 -0.67
C MET A 250 1.64 6.78 -1.50
N THR A 251 1.70 6.64 -2.82
CA THR A 251 2.14 7.70 -3.73
C THR A 251 1.37 9.02 -3.54
N PRO A 252 0.03 9.08 -3.40
CA PRO A 252 -0.69 10.33 -3.12
C PRO A 252 -0.26 11.05 -1.86
N SER A 253 0.28 10.31 -0.88
CA SER A 253 0.72 10.86 0.40
C SER A 253 2.16 11.33 0.34
N ILE A 254 3.02 10.58 -0.35
CA ILE A 254 4.46 10.86 -0.42
C ILE A 254 4.79 11.86 -1.53
N ALA A 255 4.14 11.70 -2.68
CA ALA A 255 4.35 12.47 -3.90
C ALA A 255 3.01 13.00 -4.49
N PRO A 256 2.35 13.94 -3.78
CA PRO A 256 1.02 14.43 -4.16
C PRO A 256 0.99 15.17 -5.51
N GLN A 257 2.03 15.90 -5.89
CA GLN A 257 2.10 16.60 -7.17
C GLN A 257 2.28 15.61 -8.32
N PHE A 258 3.12 14.59 -8.12
CA PHE A 258 3.24 13.50 -9.09
C PHE A 258 1.93 12.74 -9.26
N THR A 259 1.24 12.40 -8.17
CA THR A 259 -0.09 11.78 -8.25
C THR A 259 -1.11 12.66 -8.96
N ALA A 260 -1.04 13.99 -8.78
CA ALA A 260 -1.93 14.91 -9.48
C ALA A 260 -1.65 14.95 -10.98
N ALA A 261 -0.38 14.96 -11.39
CA ALA A 261 0.03 14.99 -12.79
C ALA A 261 -0.17 13.65 -13.52
N HIS A 262 0.15 12.53 -12.85
CA HIS A 262 0.20 11.18 -13.43
C HIS A 262 -0.51 10.14 -12.56
N PRO A 263 -1.83 10.26 -12.35
CA PRO A 263 -2.57 9.39 -11.43
C PRO A 263 -2.52 7.91 -11.82
N ARG A 264 -2.42 7.59 -13.12
CA ARG A 264 -2.33 6.20 -13.62
C ARG A 264 -1.00 5.55 -13.23
N ALA A 265 0.11 6.25 -13.46
CA ALA A 265 1.44 5.76 -13.08
C ALA A 265 1.56 5.63 -11.56
N ALA A 266 1.08 6.64 -10.81
CA ALA A 266 1.06 6.58 -9.35
C ALA A 266 0.24 5.38 -8.80
N ALA A 267 -0.93 5.08 -9.38
CA ALA A 267 -1.69 3.89 -9.00
C ALA A 267 -0.97 2.58 -9.34
N ILE A 268 -0.29 2.51 -10.50
CA ILE A 268 0.56 1.36 -10.87
C ILE A 268 1.64 1.11 -9.82
N PHE A 269 2.29 2.18 -9.33
CA PHE A 269 3.37 2.06 -8.34
C PHE A 269 2.88 1.63 -6.97
N ASP A 270 1.74 2.13 -6.51
CA ASP A 270 1.14 1.63 -5.26
C ASP A 270 0.72 0.16 -5.39
N ASN A 271 0.19 -0.26 -6.54
CA ASN A 271 -0.15 -1.66 -6.83
C ASN A 271 1.09 -2.57 -6.88
N LEU A 272 2.20 -2.07 -7.44
CA LEU A 272 3.50 -2.72 -7.44
C LEU A 272 4.02 -2.92 -6.01
N HIS A 273 4.07 -1.85 -5.23
CA HIS A 273 4.54 -1.89 -3.84
C HIS A 273 3.71 -2.84 -2.98
N MET A 274 2.39 -2.83 -3.19
CA MET A 274 1.48 -3.75 -2.52
C MET A 274 1.79 -5.21 -2.86
N MET A 275 2.13 -5.51 -4.13
CA MET A 275 2.52 -6.86 -4.52
C MET A 275 3.84 -7.29 -3.89
N HIS A 276 4.80 -6.37 -3.71
CA HIS A 276 6.06 -6.70 -3.05
C HIS A 276 5.81 -7.20 -1.61
N ASP A 277 4.91 -6.55 -0.87
CA ASP A 277 4.50 -6.95 0.47
C ASP A 277 3.72 -8.27 0.48
N ILE A 278 2.71 -8.40 -0.40
CA ILE A 278 1.90 -9.61 -0.53
C ILE A 278 2.77 -10.85 -0.77
N ILE A 279 3.76 -10.76 -1.66
CA ILE A 279 4.67 -11.89 -1.90
C ILE A 279 5.52 -12.19 -0.68
N SER A 280 6.03 -11.15 0.00
CA SER A 280 6.83 -11.33 1.21
C SER A 280 6.02 -12.07 2.29
N ASP A 281 4.78 -11.67 2.50
CA ASP A 281 3.84 -12.34 3.41
C ASP A 281 3.55 -13.78 2.99
N ILE A 282 3.25 -14.04 1.71
CA ILE A 282 3.01 -15.40 1.20
C ILE A 282 4.23 -16.28 1.40
N LEU A 283 5.44 -15.75 1.19
CA LEU A 283 6.68 -16.52 1.34
C LEU A 283 7.05 -16.75 2.80
N ALA A 284 6.81 -15.79 3.69
CA ALA A 284 7.06 -15.90 5.13
C ALA A 284 6.02 -16.78 5.84
N SER A 285 4.77 -16.79 5.39
CA SER A 285 3.67 -17.46 6.09
C SER A 285 3.72 -18.99 5.99
N ASP A 286 3.62 -19.64 7.15
CA ASP A 286 3.39 -21.09 7.29
C ASP A 286 1.94 -21.48 6.96
N SER A 287 1.00 -20.53 7.06
CA SER A 287 -0.39 -20.73 6.65
C SER A 287 -0.54 -20.93 5.14
N VAL A 288 0.48 -20.60 4.34
CA VAL A 288 0.55 -20.94 2.92
C VAL A 288 1.51 -22.11 2.72
N PRO A 289 1.00 -23.34 2.48
CA PRO A 289 1.85 -24.50 2.25
C PRO A 289 2.87 -24.25 1.14
N ARG A 290 4.09 -24.78 1.30
CA ARG A 290 5.21 -24.54 0.36
C ARG A 290 4.85 -24.86 -1.09
N ASN A 291 4.12 -25.96 -1.32
CA ASN A 291 3.67 -26.39 -2.65
C ASN A 291 2.52 -25.53 -3.22
N LYS A 292 1.92 -24.66 -2.42
CA LYS A 292 0.84 -23.74 -2.80
C LYS A 292 1.29 -22.30 -3.02
N LYS A 293 2.50 -21.92 -2.59
CA LYS A 293 3.01 -20.53 -2.71
C LYS A 293 2.90 -19.97 -4.14
N ARG A 294 3.27 -20.73 -5.19
CA ARG A 294 3.10 -20.29 -6.60
C ARG A 294 1.64 -19.97 -6.94
N GLU A 295 0.73 -20.86 -6.58
CA GLU A 295 -0.69 -20.73 -6.88
C GLU A 295 -1.27 -19.46 -6.22
N VAL A 296 -0.93 -19.22 -4.96
CA VAL A 296 -1.40 -18.06 -4.19
C VAL A 296 -0.76 -16.77 -4.70
N ILE A 297 0.53 -16.75 -5.04
CA ILE A 297 1.19 -15.60 -5.68
C ILE A 297 0.46 -15.26 -6.99
N TYR A 298 0.25 -16.25 -7.87
CA TYR A 298 -0.37 -16.03 -9.17
C TYR A 298 -1.84 -15.63 -9.06
N ALA A 299 -2.55 -16.04 -8.01
CA ALA A 299 -3.90 -15.54 -7.73
C ALA A 299 -3.90 -14.05 -7.40
N ASN A 300 -2.96 -13.58 -6.57
CA ASN A 300 -2.85 -12.16 -6.23
C ASN A 300 -2.36 -11.30 -7.40
N LEU A 301 -1.46 -11.82 -8.25
CA LEU A 301 -1.09 -11.15 -9.49
C LEU A 301 -2.32 -10.86 -10.36
N ARG A 302 -3.20 -11.86 -10.56
CA ARG A 302 -4.43 -11.66 -11.34
C ARG A 302 -5.32 -10.56 -10.76
N LYS A 303 -5.50 -10.52 -9.44
CA LYS A 303 -6.26 -9.45 -8.78
C LYS A 303 -5.67 -8.07 -9.04
N LEU A 304 -4.34 -7.96 -9.03
CA LEU A 304 -3.62 -6.69 -9.24
C LEU A 304 -3.49 -6.27 -10.72
N GLN A 305 -3.84 -7.15 -11.66
CA GLN A 305 -3.97 -6.83 -13.08
C GLN A 305 -5.43 -6.53 -13.47
N ASP A 306 -6.39 -6.98 -12.67
CA ASP A 306 -7.81 -6.68 -12.85
C ASP A 306 -8.12 -5.24 -12.46
N SER A 307 -8.71 -4.47 -13.37
CA SER A 307 -9.13 -3.09 -13.15
C SER A 307 -10.57 -2.95 -12.63
N SER A 308 -11.28 -4.06 -12.38
CA SER A 308 -12.71 -4.05 -12.11
C SER A 308 -13.10 -4.47 -10.68
N THR A 309 -12.42 -5.43 -10.08
CA THR A 309 -12.67 -5.88 -8.70
C THR A 309 -11.68 -5.25 -7.73
N ASP A 310 -11.95 -5.29 -6.42
CA ASP A 310 -10.97 -4.89 -5.38
C ASP A 310 -10.33 -3.52 -5.65
N VAL A 311 -11.08 -2.58 -6.23
CA VAL A 311 -10.63 -1.22 -6.52
C VAL A 311 -11.07 -0.28 -5.40
N MET A 312 -10.30 0.78 -5.16
CA MET A 312 -10.73 1.91 -4.34
C MET A 312 -11.01 3.11 -5.25
N SER A 313 -11.86 4.03 -4.80
CA SER A 313 -12.06 5.30 -5.48
C SER A 313 -10.80 6.16 -5.42
N GLN A 314 -10.69 7.10 -6.36
CA GLN A 314 -9.59 8.07 -6.38
C GLN A 314 -9.56 8.94 -5.12
N ASP A 315 -10.73 9.29 -4.57
CA ASP A 315 -10.82 10.11 -3.38
C ASP A 315 -10.41 9.34 -2.12
N GLU A 316 -10.83 8.08 -1.98
CA GLU A 316 -10.33 7.21 -0.91
C GLU A 316 -8.81 7.07 -1.00
N TRP A 317 -8.29 6.77 -2.18
CA TRP A 317 -6.86 6.61 -2.43
C TRP A 317 -6.04 7.86 -2.05
N ARG A 318 -6.51 9.05 -2.44
CA ARG A 318 -5.85 10.32 -2.10
C ARG A 318 -5.92 10.65 -0.62
N ASN A 319 -6.99 10.23 0.07
CA ASN A 319 -7.19 10.51 1.49
C ASN A 319 -6.60 9.42 2.41
N MET A 320 -5.94 8.40 1.88
CA MET A 320 -5.41 7.26 2.65
C MET A 320 -4.58 7.68 3.86
N ALA A 321 -3.63 8.60 3.70
CA ALA A 321 -2.81 9.06 4.83
C ALA A 321 -3.65 9.62 5.99
N THR A 322 -4.70 10.38 5.70
CA THR A 322 -5.60 10.91 6.74
C THR A 322 -6.30 9.78 7.49
N MET A 323 -6.67 8.71 6.78
CA MET A 323 -7.45 7.60 7.33
C MET A 323 -6.64 6.67 8.25
N VAL A 324 -5.30 6.61 8.09
CA VAL A 324 -4.46 5.59 8.78
C VAL A 324 -3.42 6.14 9.75
N GLY A 325 -3.64 7.35 10.27
CA GLY A 325 -2.78 7.95 11.29
C GLY A 325 -1.77 8.97 10.77
N GLY A 326 -1.91 9.40 9.51
CA GLY A 326 -1.20 10.54 8.92
C GLY A 326 -0.03 10.16 8.01
N VAL A 327 0.47 11.13 7.24
CA VAL A 327 1.61 10.93 6.33
C VAL A 327 2.91 10.56 7.05
N VAL A 328 3.03 10.91 8.34
CA VAL A 328 4.22 10.65 9.16
C VAL A 328 4.49 9.15 9.27
N VAL A 329 3.47 8.31 9.47
CA VAL A 329 3.66 6.85 9.58
C VAL A 329 4.11 6.18 8.29
N MET A 330 3.98 6.88 7.16
CA MET A 330 4.46 6.46 5.84
C MET A 330 5.85 7.00 5.51
N GLY A 331 6.52 7.72 6.44
CA GLY A 331 7.84 8.34 6.22
C GLY A 331 7.81 9.87 6.03
N GLY A 332 6.62 10.48 5.94
CA GLY A 332 6.42 11.91 5.67
C GLY A 332 6.36 12.24 4.17
N GLN A 333 5.95 13.46 3.81
CA GLN A 333 5.99 13.90 2.41
C GLN A 333 7.45 13.99 1.93
N ALA A 334 7.68 13.73 0.64
CA ALA A 334 9.02 13.81 0.06
C ALA A 334 9.56 15.25 0.03
N THR A 335 8.67 16.21 -0.22
CA THR A 335 8.94 17.65 -0.23
C THR A 335 7.85 18.40 0.55
N GLY A 336 8.14 19.61 1.02
CA GLY A 336 7.26 20.41 1.88
C GLY A 336 7.86 20.73 3.26
N ARG A 337 7.58 21.93 3.77
CA ARG A 337 8.22 22.55 4.96
C ARG A 337 7.89 21.85 6.29
N VAL A 338 8.34 20.62 6.53
CA VAL A 338 8.70 20.10 7.87
C VAL A 338 9.77 19.00 7.68
N LEU A 339 11.03 19.41 7.55
CA LEU A 339 12.17 18.51 7.79
C LEU A 339 12.33 18.30 9.30
N ALA A 340 11.35 17.70 9.97
CA ALA A 340 11.49 17.32 11.36
C ALA A 340 12.03 15.89 11.43
N GLN A 341 13.25 15.77 11.96
CA GLN A 341 14.01 14.56 12.25
C GLN A 341 13.46 13.77 13.45
N ALA A 342 12.18 13.95 13.78
CA ALA A 342 11.59 13.31 14.95
C ALA A 342 11.35 11.80 14.68
N PRO A 343 11.53 10.93 15.70
CA PRO A 343 11.00 9.57 15.67
C PRO A 343 9.53 9.56 15.24
N LEU A 344 9.07 8.52 14.53
CA LEU A 344 7.67 8.41 14.16
C LEU A 344 6.83 8.21 15.43
N THR A 345 6.21 9.27 15.95
CA THR A 345 5.47 9.24 17.22
C THR A 345 3.99 8.86 17.14
N PRO A 346 3.23 9.07 16.06
CA PRO A 346 1.88 8.50 16.01
C PRO A 346 1.96 7.06 15.49
N GLU A 347 1.68 6.05 16.31
CA GLU A 347 1.39 4.70 15.80
C GLU A 347 0.26 4.76 14.75
N PRO A 348 0.21 3.83 13.78
CA PRO A 348 -0.96 3.63 12.93
C PRO A 348 -2.25 3.63 13.77
N SER A 349 -3.31 4.30 13.31
CA SER A 349 -4.57 4.27 14.04
C SER A 349 -5.17 2.84 13.98
N PRO A 350 -5.58 2.24 15.12
CA PRO A 350 -6.19 0.90 15.11
C PRO A 350 -7.41 0.83 14.19
N GLU A 351 -8.26 1.86 14.22
CA GLU A 351 -9.42 2.00 13.34
C GLU A 351 -9.01 2.04 11.86
N GLY A 352 -7.97 2.81 11.51
CA GLY A 352 -7.44 2.88 10.14
C GLY A 352 -6.90 1.54 9.63
N MET A 353 -6.20 0.82 10.50
CA MET A 353 -5.67 -0.52 10.18
C MET A 353 -6.77 -1.58 10.05
N GLU A 354 -7.88 -1.43 10.77
CA GLU A 354 -9.05 -2.30 10.64
C GLU A 354 -9.82 -2.00 9.34
N MET A 355 -10.05 -0.72 9.03
CA MET A 355 -10.70 -0.31 7.78
C MET A 355 -9.91 -0.78 6.55
N MET A 356 -8.57 -0.63 6.59
CA MET A 356 -7.69 -1.17 5.54
C MET A 356 -7.85 -2.68 5.35
N ALA A 357 -7.94 -3.43 6.45
CA ALA A 357 -8.06 -4.89 6.41
C ALA A 357 -9.43 -5.35 5.87
N LYS A 358 -10.51 -4.63 6.21
CA LYS A 358 -11.87 -4.94 5.76
C LYS A 358 -12.17 -4.41 4.34
N GLY A 359 -11.35 -3.49 3.83
CA GLY A 359 -11.65 -2.78 2.58
C GLY A 359 -12.82 -1.81 2.72
N GLU A 360 -13.21 -1.49 3.96
CA GLU A 360 -14.31 -0.58 4.30
C GLU A 360 -13.76 0.85 4.48
N MET A 361 -13.26 1.45 3.39
CA MET A 361 -12.75 2.83 3.42
C MET A 361 -13.81 3.88 2.99
N GLY A 362 -14.99 3.44 2.56
CA GLY A 362 -15.99 4.27 1.85
C GLY A 362 -17.03 5.00 2.72
N GLY A 363 -16.72 5.34 3.97
CA GLY A 363 -17.72 5.83 4.93
C GLY A 363 -17.70 7.32 5.30
N MET A 364 -16.75 8.13 4.82
CA MET A 364 -16.52 9.49 5.33
C MET A 364 -16.59 10.61 4.27
N GLU A 365 -17.75 10.77 3.63
CA GLU A 365 -18.12 12.05 3.02
C GLU A 365 -18.49 13.04 4.14
N GLY A 366 -17.56 13.94 4.54
CA GLY A 366 -17.95 15.08 5.37
C GLY A 366 -16.91 15.73 6.30
N MET A 367 -15.68 15.24 6.41
CA MET A 367 -14.67 15.85 7.31
C MET A 367 -13.64 16.76 6.63
N GLY A 368 -13.90 17.21 5.41
CA GLY A 368 -13.07 18.17 4.69
C GLY A 368 -13.32 19.64 5.07
N GLN A 369 -13.47 19.99 6.36
CA GLN A 369 -13.48 21.39 6.81
C GLN A 369 -13.46 21.53 8.35
N MET A 370 -12.31 21.30 8.99
CA MET A 370 -12.05 21.93 10.29
C MET A 370 -10.70 22.64 10.25
N LYS A 371 -10.77 23.95 9.96
CA LYS A 371 -9.67 24.89 10.18
C LYS A 371 -9.32 24.92 11.67
N ALA A 372 -8.01 24.97 11.92
CA ALA A 372 -7.38 25.13 13.22
C ALA A 372 -8.06 26.20 14.09
N LYS A 373 -8.44 25.81 15.32
CA LYS A 373 -8.59 26.74 16.43
C LYS A 373 -8.43 26.01 17.78
N GLY A 374 -7.39 26.43 18.51
CA GLY A 374 -7.38 26.55 19.97
C GLY A 374 -7.40 25.26 20.79
N MET A 375 -6.23 24.87 21.31
CA MET A 375 -6.12 24.07 22.52
C MET A 375 -6.83 24.76 23.70
N GLN A 376 -7.73 24.05 24.40
CA GLN A 376 -7.92 24.21 25.84
C GLN A 376 -8.55 22.96 26.46
N HIS A 377 -7.97 22.52 27.58
CA HIS A 377 -8.37 21.36 28.39
C HIS A 377 -9.69 21.60 29.14
N GLY A 378 -10.53 20.56 29.25
CA GLY A 378 -11.66 20.53 30.18
C GLY A 378 -12.65 19.36 29.99
N GLY A 379 -12.92 18.62 31.08
CA GLY A 379 -14.15 17.89 31.40
C GLY A 379 -14.57 16.68 30.56
N LYS A 380 -14.39 15.45 31.09
CA LYS A 380 -14.89 14.19 30.50
C LYS A 380 -16.41 13.94 30.73
N GLY A 381 -17.09 14.68 31.62
CA GLY A 381 -18.51 14.47 31.94
C GLY A 381 -19.51 15.13 30.99
N GLU A 382 -19.25 16.38 30.56
CA GLU A 382 -20.21 17.14 29.73
C GLU A 382 -20.24 16.69 28.26
N ARG A 383 -19.15 16.04 27.80
CA ARG A 383 -19.02 15.56 26.40
C ARG A 383 -20.05 14.48 26.06
N HIS A 384 -20.40 13.62 27.02
CA HIS A 384 -21.28 12.48 26.78
C HIS A 384 -22.77 12.90 26.67
N ALA A 385 -23.22 13.79 27.56
CA ALA A 385 -24.58 14.36 27.50
C ALA A 385 -24.78 15.28 26.28
N GLY A 386 -23.73 15.98 25.84
CA GLY A 386 -23.75 16.76 24.61
C GLY A 386 -23.78 15.89 23.35
N GLN A 387 -23.08 14.76 23.36
CA GLN A 387 -23.05 13.82 22.24
C GLN A 387 -24.40 13.10 22.05
N MET A 388 -25.03 12.67 23.13
CA MET A 388 -26.35 12.02 23.07
C MET A 388 -27.45 12.99 22.59
N ARG A 389 -27.41 14.26 23.03
CA ARG A 389 -28.32 15.31 22.52
C ARG A 389 -28.15 15.55 21.01
N ARG A 390 -26.91 15.58 20.50
CA ARG A 390 -26.64 15.74 19.06
C ARG A 390 -27.12 14.54 18.24
N MET A 391 -26.95 13.31 18.74
CA MET A 391 -27.47 12.12 18.07
C MET A 391 -29.00 12.12 18.02
N MET A 392 -29.66 12.53 19.11
CA MET A 392 -31.12 12.61 19.16
C MET A 392 -31.69 13.68 18.24
N GLU A 393 -31.02 14.82 18.11
CA GLU A 393 -31.44 15.86 17.16
C GLU A 393 -31.23 15.44 15.70
N MET A 394 -30.13 14.76 15.39
CA MET A 394 -29.89 14.17 14.08
C MET A 394 -30.95 13.12 13.74
N HIS A 395 -31.28 12.25 14.71
CA HIS A 395 -32.34 11.27 14.57
C HIS A 395 -33.71 11.91 14.31
N ARG A 396 -34.06 12.97 15.03
CA ARG A 396 -35.30 13.72 14.82
C ARG A 396 -35.38 14.31 13.40
N ARG A 397 -34.30 14.96 12.94
CA ARG A 397 -34.23 15.53 11.58
C ARG A 397 -34.32 14.47 10.49
N MET A 398 -33.71 13.30 10.71
CA MET A 398 -33.78 12.17 9.79
C MET A 398 -35.20 11.61 9.70
N MET A 399 -35.90 11.50 10.83
CA MET A 399 -37.28 11.04 10.86
C MET A 399 -38.29 12.10 10.40
N ASP A 400 -37.93 13.38 10.33
CA ASP A 400 -38.75 14.45 9.74
C ASP A 400 -38.81 14.37 8.20
N ASP A 401 -37.90 13.61 7.56
CA ASP A 401 -37.97 13.28 6.14
C ASP A 401 -39.01 12.16 5.87
N PRO A 402 -40.04 12.40 5.05
CA PRO A 402 -41.11 11.44 4.82
C PRO A 402 -40.66 10.18 4.06
N GLN A 403 -39.64 10.27 3.21
CA GLN A 403 -39.11 9.10 2.49
C GLN A 403 -38.26 8.22 3.40
N ILE A 404 -37.43 8.83 4.25
CA ILE A 404 -36.62 8.09 5.22
C ILE A 404 -37.53 7.46 6.28
N ARG A 405 -38.52 8.20 6.78
CA ARG A 405 -39.54 7.67 7.69
C ARG A 405 -40.27 6.47 7.07
N GLN A 406 -40.67 6.56 5.79
CA GLN A 406 -41.34 5.45 5.12
C GLN A 406 -40.43 4.22 4.99
N ARG A 407 -39.15 4.40 4.67
CA ARG A 407 -38.16 3.31 4.56
C ARG A 407 -37.91 2.64 5.92
N VAL A 408 -37.75 3.43 6.98
CA VAL A 408 -37.57 2.92 8.36
C VAL A 408 -38.81 2.17 8.85
N MET A 409 -40.01 2.64 8.51
CA MET A 409 -41.26 1.98 8.93
C MET A 409 -41.57 0.70 8.13
N ASN A 410 -41.06 0.60 6.90
CA ASN A 410 -41.19 -0.59 6.06
C ASN A 410 -40.14 -1.66 6.36
N ASP A 411 -39.09 -1.32 7.10
CA ASP A 411 -38.04 -2.24 7.53
C ASP A 411 -38.34 -2.79 8.95
N PRO A 412 -38.59 -4.10 9.09
CA PRO A 412 -38.99 -4.69 10.37
C PRO A 412 -37.87 -4.69 11.43
N GLU A 413 -36.59 -4.72 11.04
CA GLU A 413 -35.47 -4.64 11.99
C GLU A 413 -35.26 -3.23 12.50
N LEU A 414 -35.28 -2.24 11.60
CA LEU A 414 -35.17 -0.83 11.99
C LEU A 414 -36.35 -0.40 12.85
N ARG A 415 -37.55 -0.89 12.55
CA ARG A 415 -38.73 -0.66 13.38
C ARG A 415 -38.59 -1.30 14.77
N ARG A 416 -37.96 -2.47 14.89
CA ARG A 416 -37.69 -3.11 16.19
C ARG A 416 -36.70 -2.28 17.01
N MET A 417 -35.59 -1.86 16.40
CA MET A 417 -34.60 -0.98 17.04
C MET A 417 -35.21 0.34 17.53
N MET A 418 -36.11 0.93 16.75
CA MET A 418 -36.80 2.17 17.12
C MET A 418 -37.71 2.00 18.35
N ASN A 419 -38.42 0.88 18.43
CA ASN A 419 -39.25 0.55 19.58
C ASN A 419 -38.38 0.30 20.83
N ASP A 420 -37.24 -0.38 20.67
CA ASP A 420 -36.31 -0.64 21.77
C ASP A 420 -35.69 0.65 22.31
N MET A 421 -35.30 1.59 21.43
CA MET A 421 -34.81 2.92 21.83
C MET A 421 -35.88 3.76 22.54
N THR A 422 -37.13 3.70 22.07
CA THR A 422 -38.25 4.44 22.71
C THR A 422 -38.57 3.86 24.09
N LYS A 423 -38.47 2.53 24.25
CA LYS A 423 -38.65 1.84 25.53
C LYS A 423 -37.56 2.20 26.54
N MET A 424 -36.29 2.22 26.12
CA MET A 424 -35.18 2.68 26.96
C MET A 424 -35.34 4.14 27.44
N GLN A 425 -36.02 4.99 26.67
CA GLN A 425 -36.34 6.37 27.07
C GLN A 425 -37.52 6.48 28.05
N GLY A 426 -38.46 5.55 27.99
CA GLY A 426 -39.56 5.44 28.96
C GLY A 426 -39.05 4.98 30.33
N ASP A 427 -38.18 3.96 30.33
CA ASP A 427 -37.65 3.36 31.55
C ASP A 427 -36.70 4.32 32.30
N SER A 428 -35.90 5.12 31.59
CA SER A 428 -35.03 6.15 32.18
C SER A 428 -35.76 7.37 32.75
N LYS A 429 -37.05 7.58 32.42
CA LYS A 429 -37.91 8.58 33.07
C LYS A 429 -38.65 8.04 34.30
N ALA A 430 -38.89 6.73 34.37
CA ALA A 430 -39.55 6.08 35.50
C ALA A 430 -38.62 5.89 36.71
N GLU A 431 -37.31 5.74 36.50
CA GLU A 431 -36.32 5.64 37.58
C GLU A 431 -35.95 7.00 38.22
N GLY A 432 -36.40 8.12 37.66
CA GLY A 432 -36.06 9.49 38.11
C GLY A 432 -37.00 10.11 39.15
N THR A 433 -38.08 9.44 39.57
CA THR A 433 -39.08 10.00 40.51
C THR A 433 -39.14 9.33 41.89
N SER A 434 -38.24 8.39 42.20
CA SER A 434 -38.15 7.78 43.52
C SER A 434 -36.78 8.04 44.12
N THR A 435 -36.62 9.18 44.82
CA THR A 435 -35.66 9.44 45.93
C THR A 435 -35.54 10.95 46.21
N MET A 436 -36.57 11.56 46.79
CA MET A 436 -36.42 12.79 47.58
C MET A 436 -37.55 12.88 48.62
N GLU A 437 -37.55 11.99 49.61
CA GLU A 437 -38.14 12.29 50.91
C GLU A 437 -37.25 11.71 52.01
N GLY A 438 -36.77 12.59 52.88
CA GLY A 438 -36.10 12.23 54.12
C GLY A 438 -34.61 12.55 54.14
N MET A 439 -34.26 13.78 54.55
CA MET A 439 -33.41 13.95 55.74
C MET A 439 -33.40 15.41 56.24
N PRO A 440 -33.31 15.62 57.57
CA PRO A 440 -33.57 16.90 58.20
C PRO A 440 -32.31 17.76 58.39
N ASN A 441 -32.62 19.05 58.48
CA ASN A 441 -31.80 20.19 58.84
C ASN A 441 -30.96 19.97 60.13
N MET A 442 -29.65 20.25 60.09
CA MET A 442 -28.84 20.53 61.28
C MET A 442 -27.87 21.67 60.99
N GLN A 443 -28.12 22.79 61.66
CA GLN A 443 -27.25 23.95 61.80
C GLN A 443 -26.22 23.73 62.91
N GLY A 444 -25.03 24.29 62.71
CA GLY A 444 -24.23 24.93 63.76
C GLY A 444 -23.25 24.05 64.54
N ALA A 445 -21.97 24.42 64.49
CA ALA A 445 -21.25 25.00 65.65
C ALA A 445 -19.75 25.17 65.33
N ALA A 446 -19.23 26.33 65.72
CA ALA A 446 -17.80 26.66 65.78
C ALA A 446 -17.13 26.00 67.01
N PRO A 447 -15.81 25.77 67.00
CA PRO A 447 -15.09 25.23 68.16
C PRO A 447 -14.50 26.35 69.05
N PRO A 448 -14.37 26.12 70.38
CA PRO A 448 -13.42 26.85 71.20
C PRO A 448 -12.25 25.96 71.67
N ALA A 449 -11.28 26.68 72.20
CA ALA A 449 -9.91 26.30 72.50
C ALA A 449 -9.68 25.51 73.79
N HIS A 450 -8.57 24.75 73.75
CA HIS A 450 -7.56 24.38 74.77
C HIS A 450 -7.93 23.74 76.14
N GLU A 451 -7.15 22.67 76.40
CA GLU A 451 -6.50 22.24 77.66
C GLU A 451 -7.33 21.95 78.92
N HIS A 452 -7.32 20.68 79.32
CA HIS A 452 -6.53 20.20 80.46
C HIS A 452 -6.15 18.73 80.31
#